data_AF-A0A832VIX4-F1
#
_entry.id   AF-A0A832VIX4-F1
#
_cell.length_a   1.000
_cell.length_b   1.000
_cell.length_c   1.000
_cell.angle_alpha   90.00
_cell.angle_beta   90.00
_cell.angle_gamma   90.00
#
_symmetry.space_group_name_H-M   'P 1'
#
loop_
_entity.id
_entity.type
_entity.pdbx_description
1 polymer ?
#
loop_
_entity_poly.entity_id
_entity_poly.type
_entity_poly.pdbx_seq_one_letter_code
_entity_poly.pdbx_strand_id
1 'polypeptide(L)'
;DGGTRTSGDLTKALAAGASTVMVGSLFGGTDESPGSFVMKNGKRYKIYRGMASFYAALGRKSKETGTVAINDDLNDYVAEGVEAMVPYKGTVADIIKQL
;
A
#
# COMPACT_ATOMS: atom_id res chain seq x y z
N ASP A 1 -0.40 10.98 -8.59
CA ASP A 1 -0.71 9.84 -7.73
C ASP A 1 0.40 8.81 -7.90
N GLY A 2 0.90 8.25 -6.80
CA GLY A 2 2.02 7.31 -6.82
C GLY A 2 3.41 7.95 -6.87
N GLY A 3 4.44 7.12 -6.67
CA GLY A 3 5.85 7.53 -6.81
C GLY A 3 6.44 8.42 -5.71
N THR A 4 5.62 8.90 -4.78
CA THR A 4 6.03 9.82 -3.71
C THR A 4 6.71 9.08 -2.57
N ARG A 5 8.00 9.35 -2.31
CA ARG A 5 8.79 8.67 -1.26
C ARG A 5 9.20 9.62 -0.14
N THR A 6 9.40 10.90 -0.45
CA THR A 6 9.90 11.93 0.47
C THR A 6 9.07 13.21 0.35
N SER A 7 9.17 14.11 1.34
CA SER A 7 8.53 15.45 1.29
C SER A 7 8.91 16.23 0.03
N GLY A 8 10.17 16.14 -0.40
CA GLY A 8 10.64 16.79 -1.62
C GLY A 8 9.95 16.30 -2.90
N ASP A 9 9.44 15.06 -2.94
CA ASP A 9 8.67 14.57 -4.09
C ASP A 9 7.29 15.22 -4.16
N LEU A 10 6.67 15.54 -3.01
CA LEU A 10 5.43 16.32 -2.95
C LEU A 10 5.70 17.72 -3.49
N THR A 11 6.77 18.38 -3.03
CA THR A 11 7.14 19.72 -3.51
C THR A 11 7.36 19.74 -5.02
N LYS A 12 8.07 18.74 -5.56
CA LYS A 12 8.30 18.62 -7.01
C LYS A 12 7.01 18.40 -7.78
N ALA A 13 6.10 17.56 -7.28
CA ALA A 13 4.81 17.31 -7.92
C ALA A 13 3.95 18.58 -7.97
N LEU A 14 3.89 19.32 -6.86
CA LEU A 14 3.19 20.61 -6.80
C LEU A 14 3.83 21.65 -7.73
N ALA A 15 5.16 21.76 -7.71
CA ALA A 15 5.90 22.68 -8.59
C ALA A 15 5.72 22.33 -10.08
N ALA A 16 5.53 21.05 -10.42
CA ALA A 16 5.20 20.60 -11.77
C ALA A 16 3.75 20.91 -12.19
N GLY A 17 2.93 21.50 -11.31
CA GLY A 17 1.56 21.93 -11.61
C GLY A 17 0.46 21.04 -11.04
N ALA A 18 0.77 20.06 -10.19
CA ALA A 18 -0.27 19.30 -9.51
C ALA A 18 -0.97 20.15 -8.44
N SER A 19 -2.30 20.07 -8.36
CA SER A 19 -3.06 20.74 -7.28
C SER A 19 -3.03 19.96 -5.98
N THR A 20 -2.89 18.63 -6.06
CA THR A 20 -2.87 17.72 -4.91
C THR A 20 -1.99 16.50 -5.20
N VAL A 21 -1.54 15.83 -4.15
CA VAL A 21 -0.73 14.60 -4.24
C VAL A 21 -1.40 13.50 -3.42
N MET A 22 -1.68 12.36 -4.07
CA MET A 22 -2.12 11.14 -3.40
C MET A 22 -0.90 10.30 -3.03
N VAL A 23 -0.85 9.85 -1.77
CA VAL A 23 0.25 9.05 -1.23
C VAL A 23 -0.27 7.73 -0.65
N GLY A 24 0.38 6.64 -1.02
CA GLY A 24 0.07 5.29 -0.52
C GLY A 24 1.13 4.78 0.45
N SER A 25 2.30 4.42 -0.09
CA SER A 25 3.40 3.81 0.68
C SER A 25 3.92 4.65 1.84
N LEU A 26 3.75 5.98 1.78
CA LEU A 26 4.13 6.89 2.86
C LEU A 26 3.33 6.58 4.14
N PHE A 27 2.02 6.34 4.01
CA PHE A 27 1.10 6.04 5.11
C PHE A 27 0.89 4.55 5.34
N GLY A 28 1.33 3.67 4.44
CA GLY A 28 1.09 2.22 4.57
C GLY A 28 1.59 1.58 5.87
N GLY A 29 2.61 2.16 6.51
CA GLY A 29 3.19 1.68 7.76
C GLY A 29 2.71 2.38 9.04
N THR A 30 1.68 3.24 8.98
CA THR A 30 1.20 3.99 10.15
C THR A 30 0.27 3.16 11.03
N ASP A 31 -0.06 3.65 12.22
CA ASP A 31 -1.02 2.99 13.12
C ASP A 31 -2.43 2.93 12.51
N GLU A 32 -2.84 3.96 11.77
CA GLU A 32 -4.18 4.11 11.17
C GLU A 32 -4.36 3.31 9.87
N SER A 33 -3.28 2.84 9.25
CA SER A 33 -3.40 2.02 8.04
C SER A 33 -4.03 0.66 8.37
N PRO A 34 -4.82 0.05 7.47
CA PRO A 34 -5.48 -1.21 7.76
C PRO A 34 -4.50 -2.38 7.87
N GLY A 35 -4.91 -3.42 8.60
CA GLY A 35 -4.14 -4.65 8.79
C GLY A 35 -3.30 -4.68 10.07
N SER A 36 -2.83 -5.87 10.42
CA SER A 36 -2.05 -6.11 11.65
C SER A 36 -0.56 -5.95 11.41
N PHE A 37 0.18 -5.59 12.47
CA PHE A 37 1.62 -5.60 12.45
C PHE A 37 2.18 -7.03 12.51
N VAL A 38 3.24 -7.27 11.75
CA VAL A 38 4.02 -8.51 11.76
C VAL A 38 5.42 -8.19 12.27
N MET A 39 5.93 -9.04 13.18
CA MET A 39 7.29 -8.90 13.70
C MET A 39 8.26 -9.68 12.80
N LYS A 40 9.29 -9.01 12.30
CA LYS A 40 10.37 -9.63 11.51
C LYS A 40 11.71 -9.07 11.94
N ASN A 41 12.63 -9.94 12.36
CA ASN A 41 13.97 -9.55 12.84
C ASN A 41 13.93 -8.43 13.90
N GLY A 42 13.01 -8.55 14.87
CA GLY A 42 12.84 -7.57 15.95
C GLY A 42 12.25 -6.22 15.53
N LYS A 43 11.82 -6.05 14.28
CA LYS A 43 11.17 -4.83 13.78
C LYS A 43 9.72 -5.11 13.38
N ARG A 44 8.85 -4.11 13.60
CA ARG A 44 7.44 -4.14 13.21
C ARG A 44 7.28 -3.73 11.74
N TYR A 45 6.48 -4.48 11.01
CA TYR A 45 6.12 -4.23 9.61
C TYR A 45 4.62 -4.37 9.42
N LYS A 46 4.07 -3.75 8.37
CA LYS A 46 2.75 -4.06 7.81
C LYS A 46 2.90 -4.64 6.41
N ILE A 47 1.97 -5.52 6.05
CA ILE A 47 1.87 -6.02 4.67
C ILE A 47 1.19 -4.93 3.85
N TYR A 48 1.89 -4.46 2.82
CA TYR A 48 1.40 -3.47 1.87
C TYR A 48 1.36 -4.10 0.48
N ARG A 49 0.27 -3.90 -0.26
CA ARG A 49 0.09 -4.49 -1.58
C ARG A 49 -0.54 -3.52 -2.55
N GLY A 50 -0.07 -3.54 -3.80
CA GLY A 50 -0.74 -2.87 -4.89
C GLY A 50 -2.11 -3.51 -5.17
N MET A 51 -3.11 -2.71 -5.54
CA MET A 51 -4.46 -3.22 -5.82
C MET A 51 -4.55 -4.14 -7.05
N ALA A 52 -3.53 -4.08 -7.92
CA ALA A 52 -3.33 -4.98 -9.05
C ALA A 52 -2.42 -6.18 -8.72
N SER A 53 -2.11 -6.44 -7.44
CA SER A 53 -1.37 -7.64 -7.05
C SER A 53 -2.26 -8.88 -7.06
N PHE A 54 -1.64 -10.05 -7.19
CA PHE A 54 -2.34 -11.33 -7.19
C PHE A 54 -3.20 -11.53 -5.93
N TYR A 55 -2.66 -11.31 -4.73
CA TYR A 55 -3.45 -11.52 -3.50
C TYR A 55 -4.47 -10.40 -3.26
N ALA A 56 -4.29 -9.21 -3.85
CA ALA A 56 -5.32 -8.19 -3.84
C ALA A 56 -6.52 -8.62 -4.71
N ALA A 57 -6.25 -9.15 -5.91
CA ALA A 57 -7.28 -9.68 -6.81
C ALA A 57 -8.00 -10.89 -6.19
N LEU A 58 -7.25 -11.86 -5.66
CA LEU A 58 -7.81 -13.02 -4.95
C LEU A 58 -8.67 -12.60 -3.76
N GLY A 59 -8.19 -11.66 -2.94
CA GLY A 59 -8.93 -11.16 -1.78
C GLY A 59 -10.21 -10.42 -2.14
N ARG A 60 -10.25 -9.71 -3.28
CA ARG A 60 -11.46 -9.08 -3.81
C ARG A 60 -12.47 -10.13 -4.26
N LYS A 61 -12.04 -11.08 -5.10
CA LYS A 61 -12.90 -12.16 -5.62
C LYS A 61 -13.49 -12.99 -4.48
N SER A 62 -12.67 -13.33 -3.48
CA SER A 62 -13.13 -14.08 -2.31
C SER A 62 -14.19 -13.35 -1.48
N LYS A 63 -14.12 -12.01 -1.38
CA LYS A 63 -15.16 -11.22 -0.70
C LYS A 63 -16.46 -11.15 -1.51
N GLU A 64 -16.38 -11.14 -2.84
CA GLU A 64 -17.53 -11.09 -3.73
C GLU A 64 -18.26 -12.44 -3.80
N THR A 65 -17.53 -13.55 -3.88
CA THR A 65 -18.10 -14.89 -4.06
C THR A 65 -18.31 -15.64 -2.74
N GLY A 66 -17.74 -15.17 -1.63
CA GLY A 66 -17.75 -15.87 -0.34
C GLY A 66 -16.89 -17.15 -0.30
N THR A 67 -16.17 -17.45 -1.39
CA THR A 67 -15.34 -18.65 -1.52
C THR A 67 -13.92 -18.28 -1.93
N VAL A 68 -12.93 -18.92 -1.34
CA VAL A 68 -11.53 -18.80 -1.78
C VAL A 68 -11.30 -19.90 -2.82
N ALA A 69 -11.57 -19.59 -4.09
CA ALA A 69 -11.33 -20.52 -5.18
C ALA A 69 -10.33 -19.90 -6.17
N ILE A 70 -9.21 -20.59 -6.38
CA ILE A 70 -8.27 -20.29 -7.46
C ILE A 70 -8.89 -20.89 -8.73
N ASN A 71 -9.77 -20.13 -9.38
CA ASN A 71 -10.39 -20.52 -10.65
C ASN A 71 -9.40 -20.28 -11.79
N ASP A 72 -9.67 -20.83 -12.98
CA ASP A 72 -8.84 -20.62 -14.17
C ASP A 72 -8.62 -19.14 -14.50
N ASP A 73 -9.60 -18.25 -14.23
CA ASP A 73 -9.42 -16.79 -14.43
C ASP A 73 -8.27 -16.18 -13.59
N LEU A 74 -7.91 -16.79 -12.45
CA LEU A 74 -6.79 -16.35 -11.61
C LEU A 74 -5.45 -16.91 -12.11
N ASN A 75 -5.45 -18.02 -12.85
CA ASN A 75 -4.23 -18.57 -13.45
C ASN A 75 -3.74 -17.68 -14.61
N ASP A 76 -4.66 -17.06 -15.34
CA ASP A 76 -4.35 -16.12 -16.43
C ASP A 76 -4.19 -14.66 -15.95
N TYR A 77 -4.27 -14.41 -14.63
CA TYR A 77 -4.16 -13.06 -14.08
C TYR A 77 -2.72 -12.54 -14.15
N VAL A 78 -2.49 -11.52 -14.98
CA VAL A 78 -1.21 -10.82 -15.07
C VAL A 78 -1.12 -9.77 -13.96
N ALA A 79 -0.34 -10.07 -12.93
CA ALA A 79 -0.15 -9.15 -11.80
C ALA A 79 0.77 -7.99 -12.16
N GLU A 80 0.25 -6.75 -12.08
CA GLU A 80 1.04 -5.52 -12.23
C GLU A 80 1.45 -4.92 -10.88
N GLY A 81 0.78 -5.33 -9.80
CA GLY A 81 1.06 -4.89 -8.44
C GLY A 81 1.97 -5.85 -7.69
N VAL A 82 2.86 -5.31 -6.88
CA VAL A 82 3.71 -6.10 -5.96
C VAL A 82 3.19 -6.07 -4.53
N GLU A 83 3.56 -7.11 -3.80
CA GLU A 83 3.39 -7.22 -2.35
C GLU A 83 4.72 -6.99 -1.65
N ALA A 84 4.69 -6.18 -0.61
CA ALA A 84 5.86 -5.80 0.15
C ALA A 84 5.53 -5.68 1.63
N MET A 85 6.57 -5.75 2.46
CA MET A 85 6.49 -5.36 3.86
C MET A 85 6.99 -3.93 3.98
N VAL A 86 6.18 -3.04 4.57
CA VAL A 86 6.58 -1.68 4.90
C VAL A 86 6.89 -1.58 6.39
N PRO A 87 7.98 -0.93 6.79
CA PRO A 87 8.30 -0.78 8.20
C PRO A 87 7.25 0.06 8.92
N TYR A 88 7.10 -0.14 10.23
CA TYR A 88 6.31 0.75 11.08
C TYR A 88 6.86 2.18 11.04
N LYS A 89 5.95 3.17 10.93
CA LYS A 89 6.30 4.59 10.78
C LYS A 89 5.73 5.52 11.85
N GLY A 90 5.02 5.00 12.85
CA GLY A 90 4.34 5.84 13.85
C GLY A 90 2.91 6.19 13.45
N THR A 91 2.39 7.29 14.02
CA THR A 91 1.05 7.81 13.69
C THR A 91 1.08 8.58 12.37
N VAL A 92 -0.04 8.63 11.66
CA VAL A 92 -0.16 9.44 10.45
C VAL A 92 0.03 10.93 10.75
N ALA A 93 -0.40 11.38 11.93
CA ALA A 93 -0.29 12.76 12.36
C ALA A 93 1.18 13.23 12.44
N ASP A 94 2.07 12.37 12.94
CA ASP A 94 3.50 12.70 13.03
C ASP A 94 4.16 12.76 11.66
N ILE A 95 3.75 11.90 10.72
CA ILE A 95 4.23 11.98 9.34
C ILE A 95 3.74 13.25 8.67
N ILE A 96 2.45 13.60 8.81
CA ILE A 96 1.88 14.81 8.20
C ILE A 96 2.59 16.07 8.72
N LYS A 97 2.94 16.14 10.01
CA LYS A 97 3.69 17.27 10.57
C LYS A 97 5.08 17.46 9.95
N GLN A 98 5.66 16.40 9.39
CA GLN A 98 6.98 16.44 8.75
C GLN A 98 6.92 16.73 7.24
N LEU A 99 5.74 16.64 6.62
CA LEU A 99 5.51 16.92 5.20
C LEU A 99 5.30 18.42 4.98
#